data_AF-A0A534ZNV3-F1
#
_entry.id   AF-A0A534ZNV3-F1
#
_cell.length_a   1.000
_cell.length_b   1.000
_cell.length_c   1.000
_cell.angle_alpha   90.00
_cell.angle_beta   90.00
_cell.angle_gamma   90.00
#
_symmetry.space_group_name_H-M   'P 1'
#
loop_
_entity.id
_entity.type
_entity.pdbx_description
1 polymer ?
#
loop_
_entity_poly.entity_id
_entity_poly.type
_entity_poly.pdbx_seq_one_letter_code
_entity_poly.pdbx_strand_id
1 'polypeptide(L)'
;MDPDLPDPAQPTAPAEPDPAGVGPGGGTPYTVYFPTEDGYRAADLAHAAPLPQVGDLVDYLDEDGIAHRYRVREVVHTLQVAPAYRPNPRTSGGSPDVAADAAQDAPDGPHPVPEGSELRAGLPEVVLEAVSEPNSQASADAQRASTSGDSISGSNSASRE
;
A
#
# COMPACT_ATOMS: atom_id res chain seq x y z
N MET A 1 -20.22 13.06 -58.09
CA MET A 1 -19.25 13.49 -57.06
C MET A 1 -19.68 12.76 -55.79
N ASP A 2 -19.35 11.48 -55.73
CA ASP A 2 -19.55 10.65 -54.54
C ASP A 2 -18.34 10.84 -53.63
N PRO A 3 -18.52 11.07 -52.32
CA PRO A 3 -17.40 11.10 -51.40
C PRO A 3 -16.85 9.68 -51.20
N ASP A 4 -15.55 9.58 -51.42
CA ASP A 4 -14.67 8.45 -51.14
C ASP A 4 -14.94 7.87 -49.74
N LEU A 5 -15.50 6.66 -49.68
CA LEU A 5 -15.65 5.87 -48.45
C LEU A 5 -14.26 5.39 -48.01
N PRO A 6 -13.82 5.63 -46.76
CA PRO A 6 -12.54 5.11 -46.30
C PRO A 6 -12.59 3.57 -46.21
N ASP A 7 -11.56 2.95 -46.78
CA ASP A 7 -11.30 1.51 -46.81
C ASP A 7 -11.22 0.92 -45.37
N PRO A 8 -12.03 -0.10 -44.99
CA PRO A 8 -12.02 -0.71 -43.67
C PRO A 8 -10.95 -1.82 -43.55
N ALA A 9 -9.75 -1.61 -44.07
CA ALA A 9 -8.65 -2.55 -43.99
C ALA A 9 -7.33 -1.88 -43.55
N GLN A 10 -7.35 -1.25 -42.37
CA GLN A 10 -6.11 -0.99 -41.63
C GLN A 10 -5.95 -2.13 -40.60
N PRO A 11 -5.06 -3.11 -40.83
CA PRO A 11 -4.68 -4.02 -39.76
C PRO A 11 -4.08 -3.17 -38.64
N THR A 12 -4.78 -3.12 -37.50
CA THR A 12 -4.27 -2.55 -36.26
C THR A 12 -2.90 -3.16 -36.00
N ALA A 13 -1.85 -2.36 -36.13
CA ALA A 13 -0.50 -2.76 -35.77
C ALA A 13 -0.53 -3.38 -34.36
N PRO A 14 0.20 -4.47 -34.10
CA PRO A 14 0.36 -4.99 -32.75
C PRO A 14 0.83 -3.83 -31.88
N ALA A 15 0.10 -3.56 -30.79
CA ALA A 15 0.51 -2.55 -29.82
C ALA A 15 1.97 -2.83 -29.44
N GLU A 16 2.83 -1.86 -29.73
CA GLU A 16 4.25 -1.92 -29.36
C GLU A 16 4.30 -2.18 -27.84
N PRO A 17 4.98 -3.23 -27.38
CA PRO A 17 5.06 -3.50 -25.94
C PRO A 17 5.72 -2.30 -25.28
N ASP A 18 4.99 -1.68 -24.35
CA ASP A 18 5.51 -0.56 -23.55
C ASP A 18 6.87 -0.97 -22.95
N PRO A 19 7.94 -0.19 -23.15
CA PRO A 19 9.28 -0.54 -22.69
C PRO A 19 9.42 -0.59 -21.16
N ALA A 20 8.38 -0.19 -20.39
CA ALA A 20 8.30 -0.41 -18.95
C ALA A 20 7.87 -1.85 -18.57
N GLY A 21 7.51 -2.70 -19.54
CA GLY A 21 7.28 -4.13 -19.31
C GLY A 21 6.08 -4.47 -18.40
N VAL A 22 5.17 -3.52 -18.16
CA VAL A 22 3.95 -3.76 -17.38
C VAL A 22 2.84 -4.24 -18.33
N GLY A 23 2.88 -5.52 -18.68
CA GLY A 23 1.72 -6.18 -19.28
C GLY A 23 0.52 -6.15 -18.31
N PRO A 24 -0.73 -6.25 -18.82
CA PRO A 24 -1.91 -6.27 -17.96
C PRO A 24 -1.89 -7.54 -17.10
N GLY A 25 -1.48 -7.42 -15.84
CA GLY A 25 -1.42 -8.51 -14.86
C GLY A 25 -0.02 -8.90 -14.34
N GLY A 26 1.05 -8.24 -14.78
CA GLY A 26 2.42 -8.50 -14.31
C GLY A 26 2.82 -7.64 -13.11
N GLY A 27 2.30 -7.94 -11.92
CA GLY A 27 2.73 -7.31 -10.68
C GLY A 27 3.79 -8.13 -9.94
N THR A 28 4.54 -7.48 -9.04
CA THR A 28 5.31 -8.19 -8.02
C THR A 28 4.40 -8.29 -6.79
N PRO A 29 4.17 -9.46 -6.17
CA PRO A 29 3.46 -9.49 -4.90
C PRO A 29 4.26 -8.69 -3.86
N TYR A 30 3.58 -8.01 -2.95
CA TYR A 30 4.21 -7.30 -1.83
C TYR A 30 3.27 -7.26 -0.63
N THR A 31 3.86 -7.10 0.55
CA THR A 31 3.11 -6.88 1.80
C THR A 31 2.99 -5.39 2.06
N VAL A 32 1.79 -4.93 2.41
CA VAL A 32 1.52 -3.52 2.75
C VAL A 32 1.39 -3.38 4.26
N TYR A 33 2.06 -2.39 4.83
CA TYR A 33 1.99 -2.06 6.26
C TYR A 33 1.20 -0.77 6.46
N PHE A 34 -0.01 -0.92 6.99
CA PHE A 34 -0.91 0.19 7.33
C PHE A 34 -0.57 0.76 8.71
N PRO A 35 -0.50 2.10 8.88
CA PRO A 35 -0.30 2.70 10.19
C PRO A 35 -1.54 2.49 11.08
N THR A 36 -1.33 2.12 12.33
CA THR A 36 -2.35 1.98 13.39
C THR A 36 -1.88 2.69 14.66
N GLU A 37 -2.76 2.82 15.67
CA GLU A 37 -2.39 3.46 16.95
C GLU A 37 -1.22 2.73 17.65
N ASP A 38 -1.16 1.40 17.54
CA ASP A 38 -0.12 0.56 18.15
C ASP A 38 1.10 0.30 17.24
N GLY A 39 1.17 0.91 16.05
CA GLY A 39 2.29 0.74 15.12
C GLY A 39 1.85 0.47 13.68
N TYR A 40 2.17 -0.73 13.17
CA TYR A 40 1.87 -1.12 11.79
C TYR A 40 1.14 -2.46 11.71
N ARG A 41 0.16 -2.55 10.81
CA ARG A 41 -0.55 -3.78 10.49
C ARG A 41 -0.23 -4.22 9.07
N ALA A 42 0.33 -5.42 8.95
CA ALA A 42 0.63 -6.04 7.66
C ALA A 42 -0.64 -6.58 6.98
N ALA A 43 -0.70 -6.46 5.66
CA ALA A 43 -1.69 -7.08 4.80
C ALA A 43 -1.07 -7.46 3.45
N ASP A 44 -1.29 -8.69 3.01
CA ASP A 44 -0.83 -9.17 1.71
C ASP A 44 -1.86 -8.90 0.62
N LEU A 45 -1.39 -8.56 -0.57
CA LEU A 45 -2.25 -8.42 -1.73
C LEU A 45 -2.67 -9.79 -2.27
N ALA A 46 -3.98 -10.01 -2.43
CA ALA A 46 -4.51 -11.22 -3.05
C ALA A 46 -4.08 -11.37 -4.52
N HIS A 47 -3.82 -10.26 -5.20
CA HIS A 47 -3.38 -10.20 -6.58
C HIS A 47 -2.15 -9.30 -6.70
N ALA A 48 -1.19 -9.74 -7.51
CA ALA A 48 0.01 -8.97 -7.73
C ALA A 48 -0.33 -7.64 -8.42
N ALA A 49 0.25 -6.56 -7.91
CA ALA A 49 0.11 -5.22 -8.45
C ALA A 49 1.49 -4.65 -8.79
N PRO A 50 1.57 -3.59 -9.60
CA PRO A 50 2.80 -2.82 -9.72
C PRO A 50 3.27 -2.35 -8.34
N LEU A 51 4.57 -2.45 -8.09
CA LEU A 51 5.16 -1.94 -6.85
C LEU A 51 5.13 -0.41 -6.89
N PRO A 52 4.53 0.28 -5.90
CA PRO A 52 4.45 1.73 -5.90
C PRO A 52 5.82 2.35 -5.57
N GLN A 53 5.96 3.64 -5.86
CA GLN A 53 7.15 4.42 -5.51
C GLN A 53 6.95 5.16 -4.18
N VAL A 54 8.07 5.50 -3.53
CA VAL A 54 8.02 6.35 -2.34
C VAL A 54 7.42 7.71 -2.70
N GLY A 55 6.43 8.11 -1.91
CA GLY A 55 5.68 9.34 -2.10
C GLY A 55 4.38 9.18 -2.88
N ASP A 56 4.14 8.04 -3.52
CA ASP A 56 2.87 7.73 -4.20
C ASP A 56 1.70 7.71 -3.23
N LEU A 57 0.50 7.97 -3.74
CA LEU A 57 -0.74 7.88 -2.98
C LEU A 57 -1.40 6.52 -3.20
N VAL A 58 -1.91 5.93 -2.12
CA VAL A 58 -2.63 4.66 -2.11
C VAL A 58 -3.99 4.88 -1.47
N ASP A 59 -5.05 4.56 -2.19
CA ASP A 59 -6.43 4.58 -1.68
C ASP A 59 -6.85 3.15 -1.31
N TYR A 60 -7.18 2.94 -0.04
CA TYR A 60 -7.77 1.69 0.46
C TYR A 60 -9.26 1.87 0.65
N LEU A 61 -10.07 0.99 0.06
CA LEU A 61 -11.51 0.93 0.27
C LEU A 61 -11.80 -0.12 1.33
N ASP A 62 -12.46 0.30 2.42
CA ASP A 62 -12.89 -0.63 3.47
C ASP A 62 -14.20 -1.37 3.11
N GLU A 63 -14.68 -2.18 4.04
CA GLU A 63 -15.91 -2.98 3.86
C GLU A 63 -17.18 -2.12 3.70
N ASP A 64 -17.16 -0.89 4.21
CA ASP A 64 -18.25 0.09 4.07
C ASP A 64 -18.12 0.92 2.78
N GLY A 65 -17.06 0.71 2.00
CA GLY A 65 -16.76 1.45 0.77
C GLY A 65 -16.16 2.84 1.02
N ILE A 66 -15.69 3.13 2.23
CA ILE A 66 -15.02 4.39 2.56
C ILE A 66 -13.57 4.32 2.08
N ALA A 67 -13.15 5.36 1.35
CA ALA A 67 -11.78 5.50 0.88
C ALA A 67 -10.88 6.11 1.95
N HIS A 68 -9.84 5.37 2.33
CA HIS A 68 -8.77 5.80 3.22
C HIS A 68 -7.51 6.06 2.40
N ARG A 69 -7.05 7.31 2.41
CA ARG A 69 -5.89 7.73 1.61
C ARG A 69 -4.61 7.72 2.43
N TYR A 70 -3.60 7.06 1.88
CA TYR A 70 -2.27 6.94 2.45
C TYR A 70 -1.21 7.42 1.47
N ARG A 71 -0.03 7.72 2.00
CA ARG A 71 1.18 7.96 1.22
C ARG A 71 2.15 6.83 1.45
N VAL A 72 2.85 6.40 0.40
CA VAL A 72 3.94 5.45 0.53
C VAL A 72 5.13 6.16 1.18
N ARG A 73 5.46 5.78 2.41
CA ARG A 73 6.61 6.31 3.13
C ARG A 73 7.90 5.62 2.71
N GLU A 74 7.83 4.31 2.53
CA GLU A 74 9.01 3.46 2.32
C GLU A 74 8.66 2.22 1.50
N VAL A 75 9.61 1.77 0.69
CA VAL A 75 9.53 0.51 -0.03
C VAL A 75 10.79 -0.29 0.29
N VAL A 76 10.64 -1.33 1.10
CA VAL A 76 11.74 -2.17 1.59
C VAL A 76 11.84 -3.41 0.71
N HIS A 77 13.00 -3.59 0.08
CA HIS A 77 13.30 -4.83 -0.64
C HIS A 77 13.97 -5.80 0.33
N THR A 78 13.34 -6.95 0.54
CA THR A 78 13.89 -7.97 1.44
C THR A 78 14.82 -8.91 0.67
N LEU A 79 15.88 -9.38 1.33
CA LEU A 79 16.81 -10.37 0.80
C LEU A 79 16.82 -11.57 1.74
N GLN A 80 16.86 -12.78 1.16
CA GLN A 80 16.87 -14.03 1.91
C GLN A 80 17.96 -14.95 1.37
N VAL A 81 18.64 -15.68 2.27
CA VAL A 81 19.67 -16.66 1.88
C VAL A 81 19.03 -17.71 0.97
N ALA A 82 19.55 -17.84 -0.25
CA ALA A 82 19.11 -18.84 -1.22
C ALA A 82 19.25 -20.25 -0.60
N PRO A 83 18.31 -21.17 -0.85
CA PRO A 83 18.47 -22.52 -0.37
C PRO A 83 19.73 -23.08 -1.04
N ALA A 84 20.66 -23.64 -0.26
CA ALA A 84 21.77 -24.39 -0.85
C ALA A 84 21.16 -25.45 -1.77
N TYR A 85 21.48 -25.40 -3.06
CA TYR A 85 20.99 -26.33 -4.05
C TYR A 85 21.15 -27.77 -3.53
N ARG A 86 20.04 -28.42 -3.15
CA ARG A 86 20.03 -29.86 -2.86
C ARG A 86 19.74 -30.57 -4.17
N PRO A 87 20.71 -31.26 -4.81
CA PRO A 87 20.39 -32.15 -5.91
C PRO A 87 19.39 -33.19 -5.45
N ASN A 88 18.38 -33.42 -6.28
CA ASN A 88 17.26 -34.32 -6.05
C ASN A 88 17.79 -35.70 -5.60
N PRO A 89 17.42 -36.24 -4.42
CA PRO A 89 17.75 -37.62 -4.12
C PRO A 89 17.02 -38.48 -5.16
N ARG A 90 17.79 -39.11 -6.05
CA ARG A 90 17.23 -40.14 -6.93
C ARG A 90 16.48 -41.13 -6.06
N THR A 91 15.22 -41.35 -6.40
CA THR A 91 14.30 -42.35 -5.88
C THR A 91 15.00 -43.58 -5.29
N SER A 92 14.86 -43.78 -3.99
CA SER A 92 14.75 -45.09 -3.35
C SER A 92 14.12 -44.90 -1.97
N GLY A 93 12.99 -45.58 -1.76
CA GLY A 93 12.09 -45.36 -0.64
C GLY A 93 12.76 -45.49 0.74
N GLY A 94 12.38 -44.58 1.62
CA GLY A 94 12.66 -44.62 3.05
C GLY A 94 11.91 -43.47 3.70
N SER A 95 10.86 -43.78 4.46
CA SER A 95 10.03 -42.82 5.18
C SER A 95 10.89 -41.93 6.11
N PRO A 96 10.67 -40.61 6.19
CA PRO A 96 11.17 -39.82 7.30
C PRO A 96 10.05 -39.72 8.34
N ASP A 97 10.03 -40.66 9.27
CA ASP A 97 9.58 -40.34 10.61
C ASP A 97 10.77 -39.67 11.32
N VAL A 98 10.51 -38.67 12.17
CA VAL A 98 11.46 -37.84 12.93
C VAL A 98 12.06 -36.63 12.18
N ALA A 99 11.39 -35.48 12.34
CA ALA A 99 12.08 -34.19 12.53
C ALA A 99 11.71 -33.74 13.96
N ALA A 100 12.48 -34.18 14.96
CA ALA A 100 13.57 -33.38 15.53
C ALA A 100 13.07 -31.97 15.92
N ASP A 101 12.39 -31.97 17.06
CA ASP A 101 12.36 -30.89 18.04
C ASP A 101 13.76 -30.27 18.19
N ALA A 102 13.95 -29.08 17.61
CA ALA A 102 15.14 -28.26 17.79
C ALA A 102 14.73 -26.78 17.68
N ALA A 103 13.75 -26.38 18.49
CA ALA A 103 13.54 -24.99 18.85
C ALA A 103 14.32 -24.69 20.14
N GLN A 104 15.65 -24.79 20.10
CA GLN A 104 16.51 -24.29 21.16
C GLN A 104 17.33 -23.12 20.64
N ASP A 105 17.13 -21.97 21.28
CA ASP A 105 18.01 -20.80 21.30
C ASP A 105 18.42 -20.23 19.93
N ALA A 106 17.49 -19.49 19.31
CA ALA A 106 17.89 -18.45 18.38
C ALA A 106 18.21 -17.18 19.20
N PRO A 107 19.45 -16.64 19.17
CA PRO A 107 19.76 -15.37 19.83
C PRO A 107 18.91 -14.23 19.27
N ASP A 108 18.35 -13.41 20.16
CA ASP A 108 17.71 -12.12 19.83
C ASP A 108 18.75 -11.16 19.24
N GLY A 109 18.93 -11.19 17.92
CA GLY A 109 19.82 -10.30 17.20
C GLY A 109 19.84 -10.59 15.71
N PRO A 110 20.31 -9.64 14.88
CA PRO A 110 20.46 -9.89 13.46
C PRO A 110 21.42 -11.06 13.25
N HIS A 111 20.91 -12.17 12.74
CA HIS A 111 21.72 -13.31 12.35
C HIS A 111 22.62 -12.88 11.19
N PRO A 112 23.96 -12.93 11.33
CA PRO A 112 24.86 -12.55 10.25
C PRO A 112 24.64 -13.49 9.06
N VAL A 113 24.63 -12.93 7.84
CA VAL A 113 24.60 -13.72 6.62
C VAL A 113 25.90 -14.55 6.55
N PRO A 114 25.82 -15.89 6.46
CA PRO A 114 27.03 -16.72 6.40
C PRO A 114 27.88 -16.36 5.18
N GLU A 115 29.21 -16.28 5.34
CA GLU A 115 30.13 -15.97 4.24
C GLU A 115 29.96 -16.95 3.07
N GLY A 116 29.94 -16.42 1.84
CA GLY A 116 29.76 -17.23 0.62
C GLY A 116 28.32 -17.65 0.32
N SER A 117 27.33 -17.19 1.10
CA SER A 117 25.91 -17.45 0.81
C SER A 117 25.44 -16.68 -0.43
N GLU A 118 24.69 -17.36 -1.30
CA GLU A 118 23.91 -16.70 -2.34
C GLU A 118 22.65 -16.06 -1.72
N LEU A 119 22.28 -14.87 -2.20
CA LEU A 119 21.07 -14.18 -1.78
C LEU A 119 20.04 -14.20 -2.92
N ARG A 120 18.78 -14.45 -2.57
CA ARG A 120 17.64 -14.27 -3.47
C ARG A 120 16.74 -13.15 -2.95
N ALA A 121 16.01 -12.49 -3.85
CA ALA A 121 14.99 -11.53 -3.45
C ALA A 121 13.92 -12.22 -2.59
N GLY A 122 13.52 -11.54 -1.52
CA GLY A 122 12.33 -11.83 -0.74
C GLY A 122 11.14 -11.01 -1.23
N LEU A 123 10.04 -11.09 -0.48
CA LEU A 123 8.84 -10.31 -0.76
C LEU A 123 9.06 -8.84 -0.36
N PRO A 124 8.87 -7.87 -1.26
CA PRO A 124 8.96 -6.46 -0.89
C PRO A 124 7.89 -6.07 0.13
N GLU A 125 8.22 -5.08 0.95
CA GLU A 125 7.31 -4.48 1.93
C GLU A 125 7.09 -3.00 1.59
N VAL A 126 5.82 -2.58 1.61
CA VAL A 126 5.42 -1.20 1.35
C VAL A 126 4.88 -0.62 2.65
N VAL A 127 5.56 0.38 3.20
CA VAL A 127 5.13 1.02 4.45
C VAL A 127 4.39 2.31 4.13
N LEU A 128 3.17 2.41 4.67
CA LEU A 128 2.29 3.54 4.46
C LEU A 128 2.34 4.53 5.63
N GLU A 129 2.07 5.79 5.34
CA GLU A 129 1.79 6.83 6.32
C GLU A 129 0.44 7.50 6.03
N ALA A 130 -0.26 7.90 7.08
CA ALA A 130 -1.53 8.59 6.95
C ALA A 130 -1.30 9.99 6.37
N VAL A 131 -2.09 10.35 5.34
CA VAL A 131 -2.09 11.72 4.85
C VAL A 131 -2.93 12.55 5.82
N SER A 132 -2.28 13.33 6.68
CA SER A 132 -2.99 14.31 7.50
C SER A 132 -3.58 15.37 6.58
N GLU A 133 -4.89 15.38 6.38
CA GLU A 133 -5.55 16.56 5.81
C GLU A 133 -5.31 17.74 6.76
N PRO A 134 -4.99 18.94 6.26
CA PRO A 134 -4.91 20.13 7.11
C PRO A 134 -6.31 20.47 7.65
N ASN A 135 -6.60 19.88 8.81
CA ASN A 135 -7.53 20.31 9.85
C ASN A 135 -8.70 21.24 9.40
N SER A 136 -9.76 20.65 8.84
CA SER A 136 -11.06 21.34 8.69
C SER A 136 -11.73 21.73 10.03
N GLN A 137 -11.12 21.42 11.18
CA GLN A 137 -11.58 21.88 12.51
C GLN A 137 -11.24 23.34 12.84
N ALA A 138 -10.40 24.03 12.05
CA ALA A 138 -10.16 25.46 12.26
C ALA A 138 -11.39 26.35 11.93
N SER A 139 -12.37 25.81 11.19
CA SER A 139 -13.58 26.56 10.79
C SER A 139 -14.72 26.52 11.82
N ALA A 140 -14.71 25.60 12.78
CA ALA A 140 -15.76 25.50 13.78
C ALA A 140 -15.58 26.50 14.95
N ASP A 141 -14.35 26.85 15.30
CA ASP A 141 -14.06 27.78 16.41
C ASP A 141 -14.21 29.25 15.98
N ALA A 142 -13.90 29.57 14.72
CA ALA A 142 -14.09 30.92 14.16
C ALA A 142 -15.58 31.30 13.98
N GLN A 143 -16.46 30.32 13.78
CA GLN A 143 -17.90 30.56 13.66
C GLN A 143 -18.62 30.73 15.01
N ARG A 144 -18.04 30.25 16.12
CA ARG A 144 -18.57 30.51 17.47
C ARG A 144 -18.21 31.89 18.01
N ALA A 145 -17.09 32.45 17.58
CA ALA A 145 -16.66 33.80 17.98
C ALA A 145 -17.48 34.92 17.31
N SER A 146 -18.23 34.64 16.24
CA SER A 146 -18.96 35.67 15.47
C SER A 146 -20.43 35.83 15.86
N THR A 147 -20.99 35.01 16.77
CA THR A 147 -22.41 35.06 17.16
C THR A 147 -22.66 35.58 18.58
N SER A 148 -21.61 36.00 19.29
CA SER A 148 -21.69 36.50 20.67
C SER A 148 -21.25 37.95 20.75
N GLY A 149 -22.08 38.88 20.24
CA GLY A 149 -21.69 40.29 20.26
C GLY A 149 -22.69 41.27 19.66
N ASP A 150 -23.96 41.21 20.03
CA ASP A 150 -24.78 42.44 20.02
C ASP A 150 -25.82 42.38 21.14
N SER A 151 -25.51 43.08 22.24
CA SER A 151 -26.43 43.37 23.34
C SER A 151 -26.27 44.84 23.65
N ILE A 152 -27.05 45.69 22.97
CA ILE A 152 -27.32 47.07 23.37
C ILE A 152 -28.84 47.29 23.27
N SER A 153 -29.55 47.16 24.39
CA SER A 153 -29.95 48.27 25.26
C SER A 153 -30.83 49.30 24.54
N GLY A 154 -32.13 49.26 24.84
CA GLY A 154 -33.13 50.18 24.31
C GLY A 154 -34.45 50.11 25.08
N SER A 155 -34.44 50.50 26.35
CA SER A 155 -35.65 50.79 27.13
C SER A 155 -36.22 52.16 26.72
N ASN A 156 -37.51 52.23 26.40
CA ASN A 156 -38.43 53.34 26.75
C ASN A 156 -39.85 52.96 26.29
N SER A 157 -40.79 52.66 27.20
CA SER A 157 -41.59 53.58 28.02
C SER A 157 -42.65 54.36 27.22
N ALA A 158 -43.88 53.84 27.28
CA ALA A 158 -45.18 54.50 27.49
C ALA A 158 -45.49 55.90 26.92
N SER A 159 -46.62 56.00 26.20
CA SER A 159 -47.71 57.01 26.35
C SER A 159 -48.91 56.51 25.50
N ARG A 160 -50.10 56.27 26.06
CA ARG A 160 -51.28 57.19 26.10
C ARG A 160 -51.53 57.86 24.74
N GLU A 161 -52.69 57.82 24.10
CA GLU A 161 -54.10 57.70 24.54
C GLU A 161 -54.95 57.31 23.31
#